data_AF-A0A4S8RCB5-F1
#
_entry.id   AF-A0A4S8RCB5-F1
#
_cell.length_a   1.000
_cell.length_b   1.000
_cell.length_c   1.000
_cell.angle_alpha   90.00
_cell.angle_beta   90.00
_cell.angle_gamma   90.00
#
_symmetry.space_group_name_H-M   'P 1'
#
loop_
_entity.id
_entity.type
_entity.pdbx_description
1 polymer ?
#
loop_
_entity_poly.entity_id
_entity_poly.type
_entity_poly.pdbx_seq_one_letter_code
_entity_poly.pdbx_strand_id
1 'polypeptide(L)'
;MAQSQQADNSAAFIPIHPELEYDGNSPYGTLVITFSRDGGDDILEPIQRYTLHTYKVIFNIDFTQPNKLTPTERAKIGRRIIKIRDAINYVAPGAPITSNKIRAVEVLVNMHHFSTWRLKSCAGIAELRPTWRLLWQINGGAPRHFYTSEKDVVVDFDQAINDYAQRKNLPNEM
;
A
#
# COMPACT_ATOMS: atom_id res chain seq x y z
N MET A 1 33.33 36.34 3.13
CA MET A 1 31.93 35.91 2.95
C MET A 1 31.82 35.15 1.66
N ALA A 2 31.45 33.87 1.71
CA ALA A 2 30.86 33.11 0.61
C ALA A 2 30.37 31.78 1.22
N GLN A 3 29.18 31.79 1.81
CA GLN A 3 28.44 30.55 2.05
C GLN A 3 28.04 30.02 0.67
N SER A 4 28.77 29.02 0.19
CA SER A 4 28.36 28.23 -0.95
C SER A 4 27.05 27.53 -0.58
N GLN A 5 25.99 27.93 -1.28
CA GLN A 5 24.65 27.38 -1.22
C GLN A 5 24.72 25.85 -1.36
N GLN A 6 24.59 25.18 -0.22
CA GLN A 6 24.27 23.78 -0.17
C GLN A 6 22.82 23.69 -0.66
N ALA A 7 22.66 23.37 -1.94
CA ALA A 7 21.38 23.07 -2.53
C ALA A 7 20.70 22.02 -1.66
N ASP A 8 19.46 22.31 -1.29
CA ASP A 8 18.56 21.57 -0.41
C ASP A 8 18.08 20.26 -1.06
N ASN A 9 19.01 19.51 -1.66
CA ASN A 9 18.81 18.18 -2.22
C ASN A 9 18.93 17.15 -1.10
N SER A 10 18.09 17.29 -0.07
CA SER A 10 17.83 16.23 0.88
C SER A 10 16.91 15.20 0.19
N ALA A 11 17.41 14.53 -0.85
CA ALA A 11 16.85 13.23 -1.24
C ALA A 11 17.13 12.33 -0.03
N ALA A 12 16.18 12.28 0.90
CA ALA A 12 16.31 11.49 2.10
C ALA A 12 16.56 10.04 1.64
N PHE A 13 17.74 9.52 1.98
CA PHE A 13 18.21 8.22 1.49
C PHE A 13 17.38 7.11 2.11
N ILE A 14 16.50 6.46 1.33
CA ILE A 14 15.81 5.26 1.79
C ILE A 14 16.86 4.16 1.96
N PRO A 15 16.99 3.55 3.16
CA PRO A 15 17.83 2.37 3.32
C PRO A 15 17.39 1.31 2.32
N ILE A 16 18.32 0.76 1.54
CA ILE A 16 18.01 -0.30 0.58
C ILE A 16 17.34 -1.46 1.34
N HIS A 17 16.06 -1.70 1.06
CA HIS A 17 15.26 -2.70 1.73
C HIS A 17 14.45 -3.49 0.68
N PRO A 18 14.39 -4.83 0.75
CA PRO A 18 13.71 -5.65 -0.27
C PRO A 18 12.22 -5.35 -0.43
N GLU A 19 11.59 -4.81 0.61
CA GLU A 19 10.16 -4.45 0.62
C GLU A 19 9.89 -2.95 0.43
N LEU A 20 10.92 -2.11 0.33
CA LEU A 20 10.74 -0.65 0.29
C LEU A 20 11.62 -0.02 -0.78
N GLU A 21 10.95 0.67 -1.70
CA GLU A 21 11.58 1.49 -2.72
C GLU A 21 10.91 2.87 -2.72
N TYR A 22 11.66 3.89 -3.08
CA TYR A 22 11.11 5.22 -3.30
C TYR A 22 11.69 5.82 -4.55
N ASP A 23 10.77 6.34 -5.36
CA ASP A 23 11.05 6.92 -6.66
C ASP A 23 10.58 8.38 -6.69
N GLY A 24 11.35 9.20 -7.39
CA GLY A 24 11.10 10.61 -7.58
C GLY A 24 11.45 11.51 -6.38
N ASN A 25 11.03 12.76 -6.48
CA ASN A 25 11.28 13.80 -5.49
C ASN A 25 9.96 14.47 -5.09
N SER A 26 9.94 15.08 -3.91
CA SER A 26 8.85 15.96 -3.49
C SER A 26 8.57 17.03 -4.58
N PRO A 27 7.29 17.31 -4.92
CA PRO A 27 6.07 16.86 -4.24
C PRO A 27 5.41 15.64 -4.88
N TYR A 28 6.09 14.90 -5.76
CA TYR A 28 5.52 13.79 -6.55
C TYR A 28 6.15 12.43 -6.24
N GLY A 29 6.86 12.33 -5.11
CA GLY A 29 7.52 11.09 -4.70
C GLY A 29 6.54 9.93 -4.58
N THR A 30 6.99 8.75 -4.99
CA THR A 30 6.24 7.50 -4.94
C THR A 30 6.93 6.54 -3.98
N LEU A 31 6.20 6.11 -2.95
CA LEU A 31 6.65 5.05 -2.06
C LEU A 31 6.10 3.72 -2.56
N VAL A 32 6.98 2.79 -2.90
CA VAL A 32 6.60 1.44 -3.33
C VAL A 32 6.88 0.47 -2.18
N ILE A 33 5.83 -0.22 -1.75
CA ILE A 33 5.87 -1.23 -0.70
C ILE A 33 5.59 -2.58 -1.35
N THR A 34 6.62 -3.41 -1.44
CA THR A 34 6.49 -4.80 -1.89
C THR A 34 6.28 -5.68 -0.66
N PHE A 35 5.01 -5.94 -0.34
CA PHE A 35 4.64 -6.68 0.86
C PHE A 35 5.13 -8.13 0.79
N SER A 36 5.99 -8.50 1.73
CA SER A 36 6.36 -9.87 2.02
C SER A 36 5.58 -10.42 3.22
N ARG A 37 4.94 -11.57 3.08
CA ARG A 37 4.27 -12.24 4.21
C ARG A 37 5.22 -12.50 5.39
N ASP A 38 6.47 -12.83 5.08
CA ASP A 38 7.50 -13.19 6.04
C ASP A 38 8.41 -12.00 6.40
N GLY A 39 8.04 -10.81 5.93
CA GLY A 39 8.73 -9.55 6.20
C GLY A 39 8.63 -9.07 7.66
N GLY A 40 9.60 -8.25 8.06
CA GLY A 40 9.72 -7.68 9.39
C GLY A 40 8.96 -6.35 9.57
N ASP A 41 9.08 -5.78 10.77
CA ASP A 41 8.58 -4.44 11.12
C ASP A 41 9.66 -3.35 10.93
N ASP A 42 10.84 -3.72 10.42
CA ASP A 42 11.99 -2.84 10.15
C ASP A 42 11.74 -1.81 9.04
N ILE A 43 10.69 -2.01 8.23
CA ILE A 43 10.23 -1.01 7.25
C ILE A 43 9.39 0.12 7.85
N LEU A 44 8.88 -0.02 9.08
CA LEU A 44 7.91 0.93 9.63
C LEU A 44 8.51 2.32 9.89
N GLU A 45 9.68 2.39 10.51
CA GLU A 45 10.37 3.66 10.75
C GLU A 45 10.79 4.35 9.43
N PRO A 46 11.40 3.65 8.45
CA PRO A 46 11.59 4.20 7.11
C PRO A 46 10.30 4.78 6.51
N ILE A 47 9.20 4.03 6.50
CA ILE A 47 7.92 4.51 5.97
C ILE A 47 7.52 5.84 6.62
N GLN A 48 7.54 5.92 7.95
CA GLN A 48 7.20 7.14 8.70
C GLN A 48 8.04 8.36 8.30
N ARG A 49 9.34 8.16 8.03
CA ARG A 49 10.23 9.23 7.59
C ARG A 49 9.87 9.75 6.19
N TYR A 50 9.45 8.86 5.28
CA TYR A 50 9.26 9.20 3.88
C TYR A 50 7.86 9.71 3.54
N THR A 51 6.84 9.35 4.32
CA THR A 51 5.44 9.71 4.03
C THR A 51 5.20 11.21 3.91
N LEU A 52 5.98 12.06 4.59
CA LEU A 52 5.92 13.53 4.48
C LEU A 52 6.30 14.06 3.09
N HIS A 53 7.06 13.28 2.32
CA HIS A 53 7.52 13.59 0.97
C HIS A 53 6.81 12.74 -0.10
N THR A 54 5.88 11.88 0.31
CA THR A 54 5.20 10.94 -0.57
C THR A 54 3.88 11.51 -1.06
N TYR A 55 3.68 11.46 -2.37
CA TYR A 55 2.43 11.77 -3.04
C TYR A 55 1.60 10.53 -3.34
N LYS A 56 2.26 9.46 -3.80
CA LYS A 56 1.63 8.19 -4.17
C LYS A 56 2.23 7.05 -3.36
N VAL A 57 1.39 6.16 -2.86
CA VAL A 57 1.85 4.86 -2.32
C VAL A 57 1.40 3.75 -3.27
N ILE A 58 2.31 2.84 -3.58
CA ILE A 58 2.02 1.62 -4.35
C ILE A 58 2.26 0.43 -3.45
N PHE A 59 1.24 -0.42 -3.29
CA PHE A 59 1.35 -1.71 -2.62
C PHE A 59 1.40 -2.82 -3.66
N ASN A 60 2.51 -3.53 -3.72
CA ASN A 60 2.65 -4.77 -4.47
C ASN A 60 2.55 -5.93 -3.48
N ILE A 61 1.51 -6.74 -3.59
CA ILE A 61 1.23 -7.82 -2.64
C ILE A 61 1.23 -9.14 -3.38
N ASP A 62 2.16 -10.03 -3.05
CA ASP A 62 2.23 -11.36 -3.66
C ASP A 62 1.59 -12.43 -2.77
N PHE A 63 0.49 -13.00 -3.23
CA PHE A 63 -0.20 -14.14 -2.65
C PHE A 63 -0.24 -15.35 -3.58
N THR A 64 0.70 -15.48 -4.51
CA THR A 64 0.82 -16.66 -5.38
C THR A 64 1.13 -17.93 -4.59
N GLN A 65 1.84 -17.81 -3.46
CA GLN A 65 2.13 -18.91 -2.55
C GLN A 65 2.06 -18.48 -1.08
N PRO A 66 1.67 -19.39 -0.17
CA PRO A 66 1.06 -20.69 -0.40
C PRO A 66 -0.42 -20.56 -0.82
N ASN A 67 -0.95 -21.60 -1.44
CA ASN A 67 -2.37 -21.64 -1.85
C ASN A 67 -3.36 -21.72 -0.67
N LYS A 68 -2.91 -22.15 0.50
CA LYS A 68 -3.72 -22.22 1.73
C LYS A 68 -2.96 -21.55 2.86
N LEU A 69 -3.66 -20.71 3.60
CA LEU A 69 -3.17 -20.04 4.79
C LEU A 69 -4.08 -20.39 5.96
N THR A 70 -3.47 -20.76 7.08
CA THR A 70 -4.13 -20.99 8.37
C THR A 70 -4.72 -19.67 8.89
N PRO A 71 -5.78 -19.71 9.72
CA PRO A 71 -6.35 -18.49 10.33
C PRO A 71 -5.31 -17.60 11.02
N THR A 72 -4.31 -18.20 11.67
CA THR A 72 -3.20 -17.48 12.32
C THR A 72 -2.34 -16.73 11.33
N GLU A 73 -1.98 -17.33 10.19
CA GLU A 73 -1.20 -16.66 9.14
C GLU A 73 -2.00 -15.52 8.51
N ARG A 74 -3.30 -15.72 8.27
CA ARG A 74 -4.21 -14.68 7.79
C ARG A 74 -4.25 -13.49 8.75
N ALA A 75 -4.38 -13.77 10.05
CA ALA A 75 -4.36 -12.73 11.07
C ALA A 75 -3.00 -12.02 11.20
N LYS A 76 -1.88 -12.71 10.91
CA LYS A 76 -0.54 -12.09 10.88
C LYS A 76 -0.42 -11.10 9.72
N ILE A 77 -0.88 -11.48 8.52
CA ILE A 77 -0.91 -10.62 7.33
C ILE A 77 -1.73 -9.35 7.62
N GLY A 78 -2.98 -9.51 8.08
CA GLY A 78 -3.85 -8.37 8.38
C GLY A 78 -3.25 -7.42 9.43
N ARG A 79 -2.66 -7.96 10.50
CA ARG A 79 -1.97 -7.14 11.52
C ARG A 79 -0.78 -6.36 10.95
N ARG A 80 0.03 -6.97 10.09
CA ARG A 80 1.18 -6.28 9.47
C ARG A 80 0.72 -5.17 8.52
N ILE A 81 -0.32 -5.42 7.74
CA ILE A 81 -0.96 -4.42 6.89
C ILE A 81 -1.44 -3.21 7.69
N ILE A 82 -2.08 -3.44 8.85
CA ILE A 82 -2.50 -2.37 9.76
C ILE A 82 -1.30 -1.56 10.28
N LYS A 83 -0.21 -2.22 10.69
CA LYS A 83 1.01 -1.51 11.11
C LYS A 83 1.60 -0.63 10.01
N ILE A 84 1.65 -1.13 8.77
CA ILE A 84 2.14 -0.37 7.62
C ILE A 84 1.23 0.83 7.35
N ARG A 85 -0.09 0.66 7.39
CA ARG A 85 -1.05 1.77 7.32
C ARG A 85 -0.78 2.81 8.40
N ASP A 86 -0.60 2.38 9.65
CA ASP A 86 -0.34 3.29 10.77
C ASP A 86 0.98 4.05 10.61
N ALA A 87 2.01 3.39 10.11
CA ALA A 87 3.27 4.03 9.74
C ALA A 87 3.07 5.05 8.61
N ILE A 88 2.21 4.76 7.64
CA ILE A 88 1.86 5.70 6.57
C ILE A 88 1.13 6.92 7.10
N ASN A 89 0.15 6.70 7.97
CA ASN A 89 -0.66 7.75 8.60
C ASN A 89 0.06 8.48 9.74
N TYR A 90 1.31 8.12 10.04
CA TYR A 90 2.06 8.74 11.13
C TYR A 90 2.18 10.25 10.93
N VAL A 91 1.75 10.98 11.96
CA VAL A 91 1.93 12.43 12.07
C VAL A 91 2.96 12.64 13.17
N ALA A 92 4.14 13.14 12.80
CA ALA A 92 5.19 13.45 13.77
C ALA A 92 4.67 14.44 14.82
N PRO A 93 5.09 14.33 16.11
CA PRO A 93 4.70 15.29 17.14
C PRO A 93 4.96 16.74 16.71
N GLY A 94 3.92 17.57 16.75
CA GLY A 94 3.99 18.98 16.33
C GLY A 94 3.76 19.24 14.84
N ALA A 95 3.63 18.20 14.00
CA ALA A 95 3.25 18.37 12.61
C ALA A 95 1.74 18.70 12.48
N PRO A 96 1.33 19.54 11.51
CA PRO A 96 -0.09 19.78 11.24
C PRO A 96 -0.82 18.47 10.94
N ILE A 97 -2.08 18.34 11.37
CA ILE A 97 -2.93 17.15 11.15
C ILE A 97 -3.07 16.79 9.65
N THR A 98 -2.77 17.73 8.74
CA THR A 98 -2.79 17.59 7.27
C THR A 98 -1.42 17.35 6.63
N SER A 99 -0.39 17.04 7.41
CA SER A 99 1.00 16.92 6.93
C SER A 99 1.25 15.70 6.05
N ASN A 100 0.41 14.67 6.13
CA ASN A 100 0.44 13.57 5.18
C ASN A 100 -0.12 14.04 3.82
N LYS A 101 0.77 14.13 2.82
CA LYS A 101 0.48 14.62 1.47
C LYS A 101 0.07 13.53 0.50
N ILE A 102 -0.09 12.28 0.96
CA ILE A 102 -0.49 11.18 0.09
C ILE A 102 -1.85 11.51 -0.54
N ARG A 103 -1.86 11.58 -1.87
CA ARG A 103 -3.04 11.85 -2.68
C ARG A 103 -3.54 10.62 -3.41
N ALA A 104 -2.70 9.61 -3.60
CA ALA A 104 -3.08 8.40 -4.29
C ALA A 104 -2.52 7.14 -3.60
N VAL A 105 -3.33 6.09 -3.55
CA VAL A 105 -2.89 4.73 -3.21
C VAL A 105 -3.29 3.79 -4.33
N GLU A 106 -2.32 3.01 -4.77
CA GLU A 106 -2.54 1.91 -5.71
C GLU A 106 -2.21 0.59 -5.02
N VAL A 107 -3.12 -0.38 -5.12
CA VAL A 107 -2.90 -1.74 -4.58
C VAL A 107 -2.97 -2.72 -5.74
N LEU A 108 -1.89 -3.45 -5.95
CA LEU A 108 -1.80 -4.55 -6.90
C LEU A 108 -1.60 -5.86 -6.14
N VAL A 109 -2.59 -6.74 -6.25
CA VAL A 109 -2.53 -8.07 -5.63
C VAL A 109 -2.24 -9.13 -6.70
N ASN A 110 -1.09 -9.78 -6.60
CA ASN A 110 -0.71 -10.93 -7.43
C ASN A 110 -1.19 -12.23 -6.77
N MET A 111 -1.84 -13.10 -7.53
CA MET A 111 -2.42 -14.35 -7.01
C MET A 111 -2.20 -15.51 -7.97
N HIS A 112 -2.23 -16.74 -7.46
CA HIS A 112 -2.14 -17.93 -8.33
C HIS A 112 -3.46 -18.23 -9.06
N HIS A 113 -4.58 -17.97 -8.39
CA HIS A 113 -5.94 -17.98 -8.90
C HIS A 113 -6.71 -16.82 -8.25
N PHE A 114 -7.76 -16.34 -8.89
CA PHE A 114 -8.59 -15.28 -8.33
C PHE A 114 -9.19 -15.73 -7.00
N SER A 115 -9.06 -14.88 -5.98
CA SER A 115 -9.56 -15.13 -4.63
C SER A 115 -10.02 -13.80 -4.04
N THR A 116 -11.32 -13.71 -3.72
CA THR A 116 -11.83 -12.52 -3.01
C THR A 116 -11.23 -12.47 -1.61
N TRP A 117 -11.01 -13.60 -0.95
CA TRP A 117 -10.40 -13.63 0.38
C TRP A 117 -9.00 -12.96 0.38
N ARG A 118 -8.15 -13.26 -0.60
CA ARG A 118 -6.83 -12.63 -0.74
C ARG A 118 -6.93 -11.12 -0.91
N LEU A 119 -7.86 -10.64 -1.74
CA LEU A 119 -8.11 -9.20 -1.89
C LEU A 119 -8.59 -8.55 -0.58
N LYS A 120 -9.53 -9.20 0.11
CA LYS A 120 -10.11 -8.73 1.38
C LYS A 120 -9.09 -8.72 2.52
N SER A 121 -8.06 -9.57 2.47
CA SER A 121 -6.96 -9.53 3.44
C SER A 121 -6.22 -8.19 3.47
N CYS A 122 -6.35 -7.40 2.40
CA CYS A 122 -5.79 -6.05 2.26
C CYS A 122 -6.76 -4.95 2.73
N ALA A 123 -7.94 -5.28 3.28
CA ALA A 123 -8.94 -4.30 3.71
C ALA A 123 -8.40 -3.32 4.76
N GLY A 124 -7.43 -3.72 5.58
CA GLY A 124 -6.79 -2.81 6.54
C GLY A 124 -6.12 -1.60 5.89
N ILE A 125 -5.75 -1.66 4.60
CA ILE A 125 -5.19 -0.50 3.89
C ILE A 125 -6.29 0.53 3.58
N ALA A 126 -7.55 0.10 3.41
CA ALA A 126 -8.69 0.92 2.95
C ALA A 126 -9.00 2.16 3.82
N GLU A 127 -8.50 2.18 5.05
CA GLU A 127 -8.60 3.31 5.98
C GLU A 127 -7.71 4.50 5.60
N LEU A 128 -6.77 4.35 4.66
CA LEU A 128 -6.12 5.51 4.05
C LEU A 128 -7.20 6.32 3.29
N ARG A 129 -7.22 7.65 3.44
CA ARG A 129 -8.19 8.54 2.77
C ARG A 129 -7.70 9.25 1.48
N PRO A 130 -6.83 8.70 0.61
CA PRO A 130 -6.52 9.28 -0.70
C PRO A 130 -7.45 8.76 -1.81
N THR A 131 -7.17 9.14 -3.06
CA THR A 131 -7.73 8.47 -4.24
C THR A 131 -7.21 7.02 -4.31
N TRP A 132 -8.10 6.06 -4.51
CA TRP A 132 -7.75 4.64 -4.59
C TRP A 132 -7.73 4.11 -6.01
N ARG A 133 -6.83 3.16 -6.26
CA ARG A 133 -6.88 2.29 -7.44
C ARG A 133 -6.56 0.86 -7.04
N LEU A 134 -7.52 -0.03 -7.24
CA LEU A 134 -7.40 -1.43 -6.85
C LEU A 134 -7.28 -2.32 -8.10
N LEU A 135 -6.22 -3.11 -8.13
CA LEU A 135 -5.85 -4.00 -9.21
C LEU A 135 -5.53 -5.41 -8.69
N TRP A 136 -5.70 -6.38 -9.57
CA TRP A 136 -5.22 -7.74 -9.34
C TRP A 136 -4.63 -8.35 -10.60
N GLN A 137 -3.75 -9.32 -10.45
CA GLN A 137 -3.19 -10.08 -11.55
C GLN A 137 -2.98 -11.55 -11.18
N ILE A 138 -2.81 -12.39 -12.20
CA ILE A 138 -2.56 -13.83 -12.01
C ILE A 138 -1.14 -14.15 -12.46
N ASN A 139 -0.32 -14.65 -11.52
CA ASN A 139 1.06 -15.08 -11.75
C ASN A 139 1.89 -14.05 -12.57
N GLY A 140 1.79 -12.77 -12.22
CA GLY A 140 2.51 -11.69 -12.93
C GLY A 140 2.00 -11.35 -14.34
N GLY A 141 0.83 -11.86 -14.72
CA GLY A 141 0.15 -11.48 -15.97
C GLY A 141 -0.38 -10.05 -15.97
N ALA A 142 -1.15 -9.68 -17.01
CA ALA A 142 -1.66 -8.31 -17.13
C ALA A 142 -2.57 -7.90 -15.95
N PRO A 143 -2.32 -6.75 -15.29
CA PRO A 143 -3.17 -6.23 -14.23
C PRO A 143 -4.59 -5.96 -14.71
N ARG A 144 -5.56 -6.36 -13.88
CA ARG A 144 -6.98 -6.11 -14.05
C ARG A 144 -7.44 -5.11 -12.99
N HIS A 145 -7.98 -4.00 -13.45
CA HIS A 145 -8.61 -2.99 -12.60
C HIS A 145 -10.02 -3.43 -12.20
N PHE A 146 -10.39 -3.15 -10.95
CA PHE A 146 -11.77 -3.39 -10.49
C PHE A 146 -12.42 -2.20 -9.79
N TYR A 147 -11.64 -1.29 -9.23
CA TYR A 147 -12.20 -0.17 -8.48
C TYR A 147 -11.26 1.04 -8.47
N THR A 148 -11.85 2.23 -8.58
CA THR A 148 -11.22 3.51 -8.31
C THR A 148 -12.15 4.35 -7.45
N SER A 149 -11.63 4.93 -6.37
CA SER A 149 -12.38 5.91 -5.58
C SER A 149 -12.06 7.32 -6.02
N GLU A 150 -12.92 8.25 -5.61
CA GLU A 150 -12.56 9.65 -5.54
C GLU A 150 -11.74 9.95 -4.29
N LYS A 151 -11.16 11.15 -4.23
CA LYS A 151 -10.31 11.60 -3.12
C LYS A 151 -11.13 11.77 -1.83
N ASP A 152 -10.51 11.48 -0.68
CA ASP A 152 -11.08 11.66 0.65
C ASP A 152 -12.31 10.75 0.95
N VAL A 153 -12.57 9.76 0.09
CA VAL A 153 -13.62 8.75 0.25
C VAL A 153 -13.06 7.51 0.93
N VAL A 154 -13.72 7.06 2.00
CA VAL A 154 -13.44 5.76 2.61
C VAL A 154 -13.98 4.67 1.70
N VAL A 155 -13.17 3.66 1.40
CA VAL A 155 -13.59 2.57 0.51
C VAL A 155 -14.02 1.37 1.35
N ASP A 156 -15.23 0.89 1.09
CA ASP A 156 -15.65 -0.44 1.54
C ASP A 156 -15.02 -1.49 0.61
N PHE A 157 -13.82 -1.95 0.95
CA PHE A 157 -13.10 -2.95 0.16
C PHE A 157 -13.90 -4.25 0.01
N ASP A 158 -14.54 -4.70 1.08
CA ASP A 158 -15.29 -5.95 1.08
C ASP A 158 -16.44 -5.90 0.08
N GLN A 159 -17.26 -4.84 0.13
CA GLN A 159 -18.36 -4.67 -0.80
C GLN A 159 -17.86 -4.47 -2.24
N ALA A 160 -16.83 -3.65 -2.47
CA ALA A 160 -16.28 -3.40 -3.80
C ALA A 160 -15.73 -4.69 -4.45
N ILE A 161 -15.08 -5.56 -3.66
CA ILE A 161 -14.57 -6.86 -4.12
C ILE A 161 -15.73 -7.81 -4.43
N ASN A 162 -16.74 -7.89 -3.55
CA ASN A 162 -17.92 -8.74 -3.75
C ASN A 162 -18.68 -8.35 -5.02
N ASP A 163 -18.96 -7.05 -5.21
CA ASP A 163 -19.66 -6.51 -6.37
C ASP A 163 -18.89 -6.76 -7.66
N TYR A 164 -17.57 -6.64 -7.62
CA TYR A 164 -16.73 -6.96 -8.78
C TYR A 164 -16.78 -8.45 -9.12
N ALA A 165 -16.59 -9.32 -8.13
CA ALA A 165 -16.59 -10.77 -8.34
C ALA A 165 -17.93 -11.23 -8.94
N GLN A 166 -19.05 -10.72 -8.39
CA GLN A 166 -20.39 -11.00 -8.90
C GLN A 166 -20.56 -10.52 -10.35
N ARG A 167 -20.22 -9.25 -10.65
CA ARG A 167 -20.35 -8.69 -12.02
C ARG A 167 -19.50 -9.40 -13.06
N LYS A 168 -18.40 -10.03 -12.64
CA LYS A 168 -17.47 -10.76 -13.53
C LYS A 168 -17.65 -12.27 -13.51
N ASN A 169 -18.63 -12.80 -12.79
CA ASN A 169 -18.84 -14.23 -12.57
C ASN A 169 -17.56 -14.94 -12.07
N LEU A 170 -16.85 -14.30 -11.15
CA LEU A 170 -15.65 -14.84 -10.51
C LEU A 170 -16.01 -15.51 -9.17
N PRO A 171 -15.17 -16.42 -8.64
CA PRO A 171 -15.37 -16.99 -7.31
C PRO A 171 -15.57 -15.89 -6.27
N ASN A 172 -16.58 -16.03 -5.41
CA ASN A 172 -16.78 -15.14 -4.27
C ASN A 172 -16.75 -15.97 -2.98
N GLU A 173 -15.58 -15.97 -2.35
CA GLU A 173 -15.35 -16.62 -1.07
C GLU A 173 -16.00 -15.78 0.05
N MET A 174 -16.81 -16.46 0.86
CA MET A 174 -17.38 -15.90 2.10
C MET A 174 -16.32 -15.77 3.19
#